data_AF-A0A2D8WWL4-F1
#
_entry.id   AF-A0A2D8WWL4-F1
#
_cell.length_a   1.000
_cell.length_b   1.000
_cell.length_c   1.000
_cell.angle_alpha   90.00
_cell.angle_beta   90.00
_cell.angle_gamma   90.00
#
_symmetry.space_group_name_H-M   'P 1'
#
loop_
_entity.id
_entity.type
_entity.pdbx_description
1 polymer ?
#
loop_
_entity_poly.entity_id
_entity_poly.type
_entity_poly.pdbx_seq_one_letter_code
_entity_poly.pdbx_strand_id
1 'polypeptide(L)'
;MTLDTSYDQMMHILSARGLEWVRRHVDALPDPLPAGHDAVAPLSQAARLAPVCSGLRGSVSPLEIFVRRRLDDRLVAEVCDLIRRKGAEPEICDTLAAAQGLGLGGGALYRAIRDFCDRDDLDLAAQLALQTRPAPPLLTAAEEWLRRPLSAAALTADRADLFGRLVMQIYGFGAQRPKLSTARAYGEIFENCLRIADWALRRKDLTVLARIIYCICLIDPDHDVGPWLSDIVASQRPDGSFPDRTGFGTQDQDFAVAGRSTIAAVAALHMVRYRRWHKPPPDRMAA
;
A
#
# COMPACT_ATOMS: atom_id res chain seq x y z
N MET A 1 4.75 22.17 10.99
CA MET A 1 4.57 21.92 12.45
C MET A 1 5.62 20.91 12.91
N THR A 2 6.46 21.24 13.89
CA THR A 2 7.24 20.26 14.65
C THR A 2 6.25 19.42 15.43
N LEU A 3 6.12 18.13 15.10
CA LEU A 3 5.41 17.19 15.95
C LEU A 3 6.07 17.24 17.34
N ASP A 4 5.25 17.33 18.39
CA ASP A 4 5.72 17.24 19.77
C ASP A 4 6.58 15.96 19.90
N THR A 5 7.72 16.04 20.57
CA THR A 5 8.65 14.89 20.71
C THR A 5 7.92 13.66 21.26
N SER A 6 6.92 13.89 22.11
CA SER A 6 6.05 12.85 22.66
C SER A 6 5.18 12.18 21.59
N TYR A 7 4.67 12.96 20.64
CA TYR A 7 3.86 12.46 19.52
C TYR A 7 4.68 11.62 18.55
N ASP A 8 5.90 12.08 18.22
CA ASP A 8 6.84 11.32 17.38
C ASP A 8 7.27 9.99 18.02
N GLN A 9 7.51 9.99 19.33
CA GLN A 9 7.80 8.77 20.09
C GLN A 9 6.62 7.80 20.07
N MET A 10 5.40 8.30 20.25
CA MET A 10 4.18 7.48 20.17
C MET A 10 4.05 6.84 18.78
N MET A 11 4.20 7.60 17.69
CA MET A 11 4.14 7.03 16.33
C MET A 11 5.20 5.96 16.12
N HIS A 12 6.41 6.15 16.66
CA HIS A 12 7.47 5.16 16.58
C HIS A 12 7.13 3.85 17.32
N ILE A 13 6.60 3.95 18.54
CA ILE A 13 6.22 2.77 19.34
C ILE A 13 5.10 2.00 18.65
N LEU A 14 4.06 2.68 18.18
CA LEU A 14 2.91 2.04 17.53
C LEU A 14 3.33 1.36 16.22
N SER A 15 4.14 2.03 15.39
CA SER A 15 4.66 1.44 14.14
C SER A 15 5.58 0.25 14.42
N ALA A 16 6.45 0.32 15.43
CA ALA A 16 7.32 -0.79 15.81
C ALA A 16 6.52 -2.01 16.29
N ARG A 17 5.47 -1.81 17.10
CA ARG A 17 4.57 -2.90 17.53
C ARG A 17 3.85 -3.55 16.35
N GLY A 18 3.35 -2.76 15.40
CA GLY A 18 2.72 -3.28 14.19
C GLY A 18 3.69 -4.07 13.30
N LEU A 19 4.92 -3.57 13.09
CA LEU A 19 5.95 -4.28 12.34
C LEU A 19 6.37 -5.59 13.03
N GLU A 20 6.51 -5.59 14.34
CA GLU A 20 6.84 -6.79 15.11
C GLU A 20 5.71 -7.83 15.04
N TRP A 21 4.45 -7.40 15.11
CA TRP A 21 3.30 -8.28 14.90
C TRP A 21 3.31 -8.89 13.50
N VAL A 22 3.57 -8.10 12.45
CA VAL A 22 3.69 -8.60 11.07
C VAL A 22 4.84 -9.62 10.96
N ARG A 23 6.00 -9.31 11.54
CA ARG A 23 7.16 -10.20 11.52
C ARG A 23 6.83 -11.57 12.11
N ARG A 24 6.25 -11.61 13.31
CA ARG A 24 5.88 -12.87 14.00
C ARG A 24 4.94 -13.72 13.16
N HIS A 25 3.95 -13.09 12.54
CA HIS A 25 2.98 -13.80 11.72
C HIS A 25 3.58 -14.31 10.42
N VAL A 26 4.43 -13.52 9.74
CA VAL A 26 5.14 -13.97 8.54
C VAL A 26 6.08 -15.13 8.87
N ASP A 27 6.79 -15.08 10.00
CA ASP A 27 7.68 -16.15 10.45
C ASP A 27 6.89 -17.46 10.75
N ALA A 28 5.63 -17.34 11.20
CA ALA A 28 4.74 -18.47 11.48
C ALA A 28 4.04 -19.05 10.23
N LEU A 29 4.12 -18.39 9.07
CA LEU A 29 3.52 -18.91 7.84
C LEU A 29 4.21 -20.21 7.37
N PRO A 30 3.47 -21.10 6.67
CA PRO A 30 4.04 -22.28 6.04
C PRO A 30 5.24 -21.96 5.14
N ASP A 31 6.19 -22.89 5.08
CA ASP A 31 7.38 -22.83 4.23
C ASP A 31 7.54 -24.17 3.50
N PRO A 32 7.20 -24.25 2.19
CA PRO A 32 6.78 -23.15 1.32
C PRO A 32 5.35 -22.66 1.58
N LEU A 33 5.08 -21.40 1.29
CA LEU A 33 3.73 -20.82 1.32
C LEU A 33 2.98 -21.18 0.03
N PRO A 34 1.80 -21.85 0.08
CA PRO A 34 1.03 -22.15 -1.13
C PRO A 34 0.41 -20.89 -1.75
N ALA A 35 0.35 -20.81 -3.09
CA ALA A 35 -0.22 -19.66 -3.79
C ALA A 35 -1.71 -19.38 -3.49
N GLY A 36 -2.47 -20.38 -3.05
CA GLY A 36 -3.88 -20.23 -2.67
C GLY A 36 -4.11 -19.91 -1.19
N HIS A 37 -3.06 -19.63 -0.41
CA HIS A 37 -3.19 -19.36 1.02
C HIS A 37 -3.65 -17.92 1.29
N ASP A 38 -4.59 -17.72 2.21
CA ASP A 38 -5.21 -16.41 2.49
C ASP A 38 -4.20 -15.31 2.90
N ALA A 39 -3.06 -15.70 3.47
CA ALA A 39 -1.95 -14.81 3.81
C ALA A 39 -1.20 -14.21 2.61
N VAL A 40 -1.35 -14.73 1.39
CA VAL A 40 -0.62 -14.25 0.20
C VAL A 40 -0.94 -12.79 -0.10
N ALA A 41 -2.21 -12.39 0.04
CA ALA A 41 -2.62 -11.03 -0.25
C ALA A 41 -2.03 -9.98 0.75
N PRO A 42 -2.17 -10.13 2.09
CA PRO A 42 -1.49 -9.22 3.01
C PRO A 42 0.05 -9.28 2.89
N LEU A 43 0.64 -10.44 2.57
CA LEU A 43 2.08 -10.55 2.31
C LEU A 43 2.51 -9.74 1.07
N SER A 44 1.70 -9.77 0.00
CA SER A 44 1.93 -8.98 -1.22
C SER A 44 1.79 -7.48 -0.96
N GLN A 45 0.81 -7.08 -0.14
CA GLN A 45 0.69 -5.69 0.30
C GLN A 45 1.91 -5.24 1.13
N ALA A 46 2.40 -6.10 2.04
CA ALA A 46 3.60 -5.82 2.81
C ALA A 46 4.82 -5.61 1.91
N ALA A 47 5.01 -6.46 0.89
CA ALA A 47 6.09 -6.29 -0.10
C ALA A 47 6.00 -4.93 -0.82
N ARG A 48 4.81 -4.55 -1.29
CA ARG A 48 4.61 -3.27 -2.01
C ARG A 48 4.89 -2.05 -1.14
N LEU A 49 4.58 -2.13 0.16
CA LEU A 49 4.78 -1.05 1.12
C LEU A 49 6.15 -1.08 1.82
N ALA A 50 6.89 -2.17 1.71
CA ALA A 50 8.19 -2.34 2.37
C ALA A 50 9.19 -1.20 2.08
N PRO A 51 9.33 -0.65 0.86
CA PRO A 51 10.26 0.45 0.60
C PRO A 51 9.94 1.75 1.36
N VAL A 52 8.70 1.92 1.81
CA VAL A 52 8.24 3.09 2.60
C VAL A 52 8.58 2.90 4.08
N CYS A 53 8.52 1.65 4.55
CA CYS A 53 8.81 1.29 5.93
C CYS A 53 10.31 1.26 6.25
N SER A 54 11.20 1.51 5.28
CA SER A 54 12.62 1.76 5.57
C SER A 54 12.75 3.18 6.13
N GLY A 55 13.20 3.34 7.36
CA GLY A 55 13.42 4.67 7.97
C GLY A 55 14.40 5.59 7.20
N LEU A 56 15.04 5.08 6.14
CA LEU A 56 15.89 5.81 5.19
C LEU A 56 15.60 5.29 3.77
N ARG A 57 15.31 6.19 2.82
CA ARG A 57 15.01 5.83 1.42
C ARG A 57 16.21 5.12 0.78
N GLY A 58 15.96 3.96 0.17
CA GLY A 58 16.99 3.16 -0.49
C GLY A 58 17.55 2.03 0.37
N SER A 59 17.45 2.13 1.70
CA SER A 59 17.79 1.01 2.59
C SER A 59 16.75 -0.09 2.51
N VAL A 60 17.18 -1.34 2.67
CA VAL A 60 16.25 -2.46 2.82
C VAL A 60 15.50 -2.27 4.14
N SER A 61 14.17 -2.25 4.09
CA SER A 61 13.37 -2.17 5.32
C SER A 61 13.33 -3.52 6.03
N PRO A 62 13.15 -3.54 7.36
CA PRO A 62 12.88 -4.79 8.06
C PRO A 62 11.69 -5.55 7.45
N LEU A 63 10.66 -4.83 7.01
CA LEU A 63 9.49 -5.42 6.34
C LEU A 63 9.87 -6.16 5.05
N GLU A 64 10.78 -5.60 4.24
CA GLU A 64 11.27 -6.26 3.03
C GLU A 64 11.96 -7.59 3.36
N ILE A 65 12.78 -7.61 4.42
CA ILE A 65 13.48 -8.81 4.89
C ILE A 65 12.48 -9.89 5.31
N PHE A 66 11.45 -9.53 6.08
CA PHE A 66 10.47 -10.48 6.58
C PHE A 66 9.66 -11.08 5.43
N VAL A 67 9.18 -10.23 4.51
CA VAL A 67 8.34 -10.68 3.39
C VAL A 67 9.10 -11.63 2.46
N ARG A 68 10.39 -11.36 2.18
CA ARG A 68 11.24 -12.24 1.36
C ARG A 68 11.44 -13.64 1.94
N ARG A 69 11.13 -13.89 3.21
CA ARG A 69 11.18 -15.24 3.82
C ARG A 69 10.04 -16.15 3.35
N ARG A 70 8.95 -15.57 2.82
CA ARG A 70 7.74 -16.31 2.43
C ARG A 70 7.26 -15.98 1.02
N LEU A 71 7.62 -14.80 0.50
CA LEU A 71 7.43 -14.42 -0.89
C LEU A 71 8.74 -14.67 -1.64
N ASP A 72 8.88 -15.90 -2.15
CA ASP A 72 10.07 -16.42 -2.83
C ASP A 72 9.77 -16.80 -4.29
N ASP A 73 10.79 -17.21 -5.04
CA ASP A 73 10.64 -17.59 -6.45
C ASP A 73 9.68 -18.76 -6.67
N ARG A 74 9.53 -19.65 -5.67
CA ARG A 74 8.64 -20.80 -5.74
C ARG A 74 7.18 -20.37 -5.67
N LEU A 75 6.84 -19.53 -4.70
CA LEU A 75 5.50 -18.92 -4.60
C LEU A 75 5.18 -18.14 -5.87
N VAL A 76 6.13 -17.35 -6.37
CA VAL A 76 5.93 -16.56 -7.59
C VAL A 76 5.66 -17.45 -8.80
N ALA A 77 6.35 -18.59 -8.93
CA ALA A 77 6.08 -19.56 -9.98
C ALA A 77 4.66 -20.16 -9.86
N GLU A 78 4.22 -20.54 -8.66
CA GLU A 78 2.88 -21.06 -8.43
C GLU A 78 1.79 -20.01 -8.74
N VAL A 79 2.02 -18.74 -8.39
CA VAL A 79 1.11 -17.62 -8.71
C VAL A 79 1.07 -17.35 -10.23
N CYS A 80 2.20 -17.45 -10.93
CA CYS A 80 2.25 -17.36 -12.38
C CYS A 80 1.48 -18.49 -13.07
N ASP A 81 1.42 -19.68 -12.48
CA ASP A 81 0.57 -20.76 -12.98
C ASP A 81 -0.90 -20.56 -12.62
N LEU A 82 -1.18 -20.01 -11.43
CA LEU A 82 -2.53 -19.71 -10.98
C LEU A 82 -3.21 -18.68 -11.89
N ILE A 83 -2.52 -17.58 -12.24
CA ILE A 83 -3.08 -16.53 -13.11
C ILE A 83 -3.40 -17.07 -14.52
N ARG A 84 -2.62 -18.02 -15.03
CA ARG A 84 -2.89 -18.68 -16.32
C ARG A 84 -4.14 -19.55 -16.29
N ARG A 85 -4.44 -20.16 -15.14
CA ARG A 85 -5.59 -21.07 -14.97
C ARG A 85 -6.87 -20.33 -14.61
N LYS A 86 -6.79 -19.33 -13.74
CA LYS A 86 -7.95 -18.62 -13.17
C LYS A 86 -8.22 -17.26 -13.81
N GLY A 87 -7.24 -16.69 -14.52
CA GLY A 87 -7.30 -15.31 -14.99
C GLY A 87 -6.74 -14.32 -13.98
N ALA A 88 -6.85 -13.03 -14.30
CA ALA A 88 -6.20 -11.96 -13.57
C ALA A 88 -7.13 -11.36 -12.50
N GLU A 89 -7.10 -11.95 -11.30
CA GLU A 89 -7.75 -11.40 -10.13
C GLU A 89 -6.87 -10.32 -9.47
N PRO A 90 -7.44 -9.26 -8.85
CA PRO A 90 -6.67 -8.15 -8.28
C PRO A 90 -5.58 -8.59 -7.30
N GLU A 91 -5.85 -9.60 -6.46
CA GLU A 91 -4.91 -10.11 -5.46
C GLU A 91 -3.73 -10.82 -6.11
N ILE A 92 -3.98 -11.57 -7.18
CA ILE A 92 -2.94 -12.23 -7.98
C ILE A 92 -2.07 -11.17 -8.64
N CYS A 93 -2.66 -10.12 -9.22
CA CYS A 93 -1.93 -9.00 -9.80
C CYS A 93 -1.08 -8.27 -8.76
N ASP A 94 -1.58 -8.08 -7.54
CA ASP A 94 -0.83 -7.50 -6.44
C ASP A 94 0.41 -8.34 -6.08
N THR A 95 0.29 -9.67 -6.11
CA THR A 95 1.44 -10.57 -5.89
C THR A 95 2.46 -10.49 -7.02
N LEU A 96 2.02 -10.45 -8.28
CA LEU A 96 2.93 -10.29 -9.42
C LEU A 96 3.68 -8.94 -9.37
N ALA A 97 2.98 -7.86 -9.04
CA ALA A 97 3.57 -6.54 -8.88
C ALA A 97 4.55 -6.49 -7.69
N ALA A 98 4.19 -7.12 -6.57
CA ALA A 98 5.07 -7.27 -5.41
C ALA A 98 6.37 -8.03 -5.78
N ALA A 99 6.24 -9.15 -6.48
CA ALA A 99 7.37 -9.95 -6.93
C ALA A 99 8.29 -9.16 -7.88
N GLN A 100 7.70 -8.41 -8.82
CA GLN A 100 8.44 -7.56 -9.74
C GLN A 100 9.25 -6.50 -8.98
N GLY A 101 8.63 -5.81 -8.02
CA GLY A 101 9.29 -4.81 -7.19
C GLY A 101 10.43 -5.36 -6.31
N LEU A 102 10.39 -6.65 -5.99
CA LEU A 102 11.42 -7.34 -5.24
C LEU A 102 12.49 -8.03 -6.11
N GLY A 103 12.32 -8.01 -7.43
CA GLY A 103 13.24 -8.66 -8.38
C GLY A 103 13.17 -10.20 -8.36
N LEU A 104 11.98 -10.76 -8.10
CA LEU A 104 11.75 -12.21 -8.02
C LEU A 104 11.13 -12.78 -9.30
N GLY A 105 11.14 -14.10 -9.47
CA GLY A 105 10.40 -14.85 -10.49
C GLY A 105 10.98 -14.84 -11.92
N GLY A 106 11.97 -13.98 -12.19
CA GLY A 106 12.73 -13.94 -13.43
C GLY A 106 11.86 -14.00 -14.71
N GLY A 107 12.26 -14.84 -15.67
CA GLY A 107 11.59 -14.95 -16.96
C GLY A 107 10.16 -15.53 -16.93
N ALA A 108 9.78 -16.25 -15.87
CA ALA A 108 8.42 -16.75 -15.71
C ALA A 108 7.47 -15.60 -15.35
N LEU A 109 7.88 -14.76 -14.39
CA LEU A 109 7.16 -13.55 -14.00
C LEU A 109 7.06 -12.56 -15.16
N TYR A 110 8.17 -12.30 -15.85
CA TYR A 110 8.18 -11.39 -17.00
C TYR A 110 7.14 -11.78 -18.07
N ARG A 111 7.06 -13.07 -18.41
CA ARG A 111 6.07 -13.58 -19.37
C ARG A 111 4.65 -13.40 -18.85
N ALA A 112 4.38 -13.75 -17.59
CA ALA A 112 3.06 -13.55 -17.00
C ALA A 112 2.66 -12.07 -17.04
N ILE A 113 3.50 -11.16 -16.57
CA ILE A 113 3.22 -9.72 -16.60
C ILE A 113 2.91 -9.24 -18.02
N ARG A 114 3.75 -9.59 -19.00
CA ARG A 114 3.54 -9.19 -20.41
C ARG A 114 2.21 -9.71 -20.97
N ASP A 115 1.79 -10.91 -20.60
CA ASP A 115 0.57 -11.52 -21.12
C ASP A 115 -0.71 -10.92 -20.47
N PHE A 116 -0.59 -10.26 -19.31
CA PHE A 116 -1.74 -9.75 -18.54
C PHE A 116 -1.80 -8.21 -18.38
N CYS A 117 -0.69 -7.47 -18.55
CA CYS A 117 -0.61 -6.06 -18.14
C CYS A 117 -1.52 -5.08 -18.89
N ASP A 118 -1.97 -5.44 -20.09
CA ASP A 118 -2.80 -4.58 -20.97
C ASP A 118 -4.24 -5.08 -21.11
N ARG A 119 -4.69 -5.99 -20.22
CA ARG A 119 -6.06 -6.49 -20.31
C ARG A 119 -7.09 -5.47 -19.79
N ASP A 120 -8.17 -5.32 -20.54
CA ASP A 120 -9.27 -4.39 -20.23
C ASP A 120 -10.08 -4.78 -18.97
N ASP A 121 -10.00 -6.03 -18.52
CA ASP A 121 -10.68 -6.50 -17.31
C ASP A 121 -9.92 -6.16 -16.02
N LEU A 122 -8.68 -5.68 -16.12
CA LEU A 122 -7.91 -5.19 -14.99
C LEU A 122 -8.32 -3.76 -14.62
N ASP A 123 -8.40 -3.50 -13.30
CA ASP A 123 -8.49 -2.14 -12.83
C ASP A 123 -7.21 -1.33 -13.15
N LEU A 124 -7.36 -0.01 -13.27
CA LEU A 124 -6.26 0.88 -13.62
C LEU A 124 -5.06 0.78 -12.65
N ALA A 125 -5.30 0.47 -11.37
CA ALA A 125 -4.22 0.35 -10.40
C ALA A 125 -3.40 -0.92 -10.63
N ALA A 126 -4.05 -2.04 -10.98
CA ALA A 126 -3.40 -3.27 -11.36
C ALA A 126 -2.60 -3.12 -12.66
N GLN A 127 -3.18 -2.48 -13.69
CA GLN A 127 -2.46 -2.19 -14.94
C GLN A 127 -1.19 -1.36 -14.67
N LEU A 128 -1.31 -0.27 -13.89
CA LEU A 128 -0.15 0.53 -13.49
C LEU A 128 0.87 -0.27 -12.67
N ALA A 129 0.41 -1.18 -11.79
CA ALA A 129 1.27 -1.97 -10.93
C ALA A 129 2.16 -2.96 -11.70
N LEU A 130 1.63 -3.53 -12.78
CA LEU A 130 2.32 -4.54 -13.59
C LEU A 130 3.30 -3.91 -14.59
N GLN A 131 3.17 -2.62 -14.90
CA GLN A 131 4.02 -1.92 -15.85
C GLN A 131 5.13 -1.13 -15.14
N THR A 132 6.39 -1.55 -15.31
CA THR A 132 7.55 -0.82 -14.76
C THR A 132 7.66 0.60 -15.33
N ARG A 133 7.24 0.80 -16.58
CA ARG A 133 7.16 2.10 -17.26
C ARG A 133 5.79 2.22 -17.93
N PRO A 134 4.78 2.72 -17.22
CA PRO A 134 3.44 2.85 -17.77
C PRO A 134 3.41 3.73 -19.02
N ALA A 135 2.67 3.29 -20.03
CA ALA A 135 2.49 4.09 -21.24
C ALA A 135 1.77 5.42 -20.94
N PRO A 136 2.07 6.53 -21.67
CA PRO A 136 1.42 7.82 -21.44
C PRO A 136 -0.13 7.78 -21.41
N PRO A 137 -0.82 7.03 -22.29
CA PRO A 137 -2.28 6.94 -22.24
C PRO A 137 -2.83 6.37 -20.93
N LEU A 138 -2.14 5.38 -20.33
CA LEU A 138 -2.55 4.78 -19.06
C LEU A 138 -2.40 5.78 -17.91
N LEU A 139 -1.32 6.57 -17.91
CA LEU A 139 -1.12 7.65 -16.93
C LEU A 139 -2.18 8.75 -17.07
N THR A 140 -2.54 9.11 -18.31
CA THR A 140 -3.63 10.06 -18.58
C THR A 140 -4.97 9.53 -18.06
N ALA A 141 -5.31 8.27 -18.35
CA ALA A 141 -6.54 7.64 -17.87
C ALA A 141 -6.61 7.59 -16.33
N ALA A 142 -5.49 7.27 -15.68
CA ALA A 142 -5.40 7.27 -14.21
C ALA A 142 -5.59 8.68 -13.63
N GLU A 143 -4.93 9.70 -14.20
CA GLU A 143 -5.11 11.08 -13.78
C GLU A 143 -6.57 11.54 -13.94
N GLU A 144 -7.17 11.30 -15.12
CA GLU A 144 -8.56 11.65 -15.39
C GLU A 144 -9.52 10.99 -14.40
N TRP A 145 -9.30 9.71 -14.09
CA TRP A 145 -10.12 8.99 -13.12
C TRP A 145 -10.00 9.60 -11.72
N LEU A 146 -8.78 9.92 -11.27
CA LEU A 146 -8.50 10.49 -9.95
C LEU A 146 -9.05 11.91 -9.77
N ARG A 147 -9.14 12.68 -10.86
CA ARG A 147 -9.64 14.06 -10.86
C ARG A 147 -11.16 14.17 -10.93
N ARG A 148 -11.87 13.09 -11.27
CA ARG A 148 -13.34 13.10 -11.33
C ARG A 148 -13.90 13.55 -9.97
N PRO A 149 -14.77 14.58 -9.93
CA PRO A 149 -15.39 15.02 -8.69
C PRO A 149 -16.11 13.86 -8.00
N LEU A 150 -15.77 13.63 -6.73
CA LEU A 150 -16.38 12.58 -5.91
C LEU A 150 -17.53 13.16 -5.09
N SER A 151 -18.76 12.74 -5.41
CA SER A 151 -19.93 13.02 -4.57
C SER A 151 -20.04 12.00 -3.44
N ALA A 152 -20.63 12.41 -2.31
CA ALA A 152 -20.83 11.52 -1.16
C ALA A 152 -21.66 10.26 -1.52
N ALA A 153 -22.62 10.39 -2.43
CA ALA A 153 -23.47 9.29 -2.89
C ALA A 153 -22.73 8.27 -3.77
N ALA A 154 -21.63 8.67 -4.43
CA ALA A 154 -20.84 7.81 -5.31
C ALA A 154 -19.69 7.09 -4.59
N LEU A 155 -19.49 7.34 -3.29
CA LEU A 155 -18.41 6.75 -2.50
C LEU A 155 -18.79 5.36 -1.98
N THR A 156 -18.02 4.37 -2.41
CA THR A 156 -18.04 2.98 -1.93
C THR A 156 -16.65 2.59 -1.42
N ALA A 157 -16.56 1.49 -0.67
CA ALA A 157 -15.28 0.96 -0.19
C ALA A 157 -14.34 0.62 -1.36
N ASP A 158 -14.85 -0.09 -2.39
CA ASP A 158 -14.06 -0.44 -3.57
C ASP A 158 -13.54 0.77 -4.33
N ARG A 159 -14.36 1.83 -4.44
CA ARG A 159 -13.94 3.07 -5.11
C ARG A 159 -12.85 3.79 -4.31
N ALA A 160 -12.99 3.84 -2.99
CA ALA A 160 -12.00 4.45 -2.11
C ALA A 160 -10.68 3.65 -2.10
N ASP A 161 -10.78 2.32 -2.12
CA ASP A 161 -9.63 1.40 -2.24
C ASP A 161 -8.88 1.62 -3.56
N LEU A 162 -9.60 1.59 -4.70
CA LEU A 162 -9.02 1.83 -6.03
C LEU A 162 -8.38 3.22 -6.11
N PHE A 163 -9.04 4.26 -5.56
CA PHE A 163 -8.48 5.61 -5.51
C PHE A 163 -7.15 5.64 -4.78
N GLY A 164 -7.08 5.06 -3.58
CA GLY A 164 -5.83 4.99 -2.82
C GLY A 164 -4.74 4.23 -3.56
N ARG A 165 -5.06 3.06 -4.13
CA ARG A 165 -4.09 2.27 -4.92
C ARG A 165 -3.56 3.04 -6.12
N LEU A 166 -4.41 3.78 -6.84
CA LEU A 166 -4.01 4.61 -7.97
C LEU A 166 -3.06 5.74 -7.56
N VAL A 167 -3.40 6.50 -6.52
CA VAL A 167 -2.54 7.60 -6.03
C VAL A 167 -1.17 7.05 -5.62
N MET A 168 -1.14 5.96 -4.85
CA MET A 168 0.11 5.33 -4.44
C MET A 168 0.96 4.90 -5.65
N GLN A 169 0.34 4.35 -6.69
CA GLN A 169 1.06 3.91 -7.89
C GLN A 169 1.63 5.05 -8.73
N ILE A 170 0.87 6.11 -9.00
CA ILE A 170 1.39 7.23 -9.80
C ILE A 170 2.54 7.97 -9.08
N TYR A 171 2.52 7.98 -7.74
CA TYR A 171 3.60 8.50 -6.90
C TYR A 171 4.74 7.50 -6.68
N GLY A 172 4.64 6.27 -7.21
CA GLY A 172 5.61 5.20 -6.97
C GLY A 172 5.86 4.98 -5.48
N PHE A 173 4.82 5.04 -4.65
CA PHE A 173 4.91 4.96 -3.18
C PHE A 173 5.83 6.02 -2.55
N GLY A 174 5.88 7.21 -3.16
CA GLY A 174 6.77 8.32 -2.77
C GLY A 174 8.17 8.24 -3.36
N ALA A 175 8.45 7.23 -4.20
CA ALA A 175 9.68 7.16 -4.99
C ALA A 175 9.75 8.26 -6.07
N GLN A 176 8.64 8.94 -6.39
CA GLN A 176 8.64 10.05 -7.33
C GLN A 176 7.42 10.95 -7.11
N ARG A 177 7.47 12.17 -7.66
CA ARG A 177 6.28 13.00 -7.85
C ARG A 177 5.83 12.87 -9.31
N PRO A 178 4.59 12.44 -9.60
CA PRO A 178 4.13 12.29 -10.98
C PRO A 178 4.08 13.66 -11.65
N LYS A 179 4.32 13.73 -12.96
CA LYS A 179 4.04 14.93 -13.77
C LYS A 179 2.59 14.87 -14.24
N LEU A 180 1.71 15.59 -13.54
CA LEU A 180 0.31 15.70 -13.93
C LEU A 180 0.11 16.76 -15.02
N SER A 181 -1.01 16.70 -15.73
CA SER A 181 -1.32 17.62 -16.83
C SER A 181 -1.32 19.09 -16.43
N THR A 182 -1.73 19.40 -15.19
CA THR A 182 -1.83 20.78 -14.67
C THR A 182 -1.52 20.84 -13.17
N ALA A 183 -1.10 22.00 -12.67
CA ALA A 183 -0.94 22.21 -11.23
C ALA A 183 -2.27 22.03 -10.46
N ARG A 184 -3.40 22.38 -11.09
CA ARG A 184 -4.75 22.21 -10.54
C ARG A 184 -5.10 20.74 -10.29
N ALA A 185 -4.57 19.81 -11.10
CA ALA A 185 -4.81 18.38 -10.93
C ALA A 185 -4.41 17.88 -9.54
N TYR A 186 -3.29 18.36 -8.97
CA TYR A 186 -2.90 17.99 -7.61
C TYR A 186 -3.95 18.41 -6.59
N GLY A 187 -4.50 19.62 -6.72
CA GLY A 187 -5.55 20.13 -5.84
C GLY A 187 -6.84 19.32 -5.94
N GLU A 188 -7.26 18.95 -7.15
CA GLU A 188 -8.47 18.15 -7.37
C GLU A 188 -8.36 16.74 -6.78
N ILE A 189 -7.20 16.09 -6.94
CA ILE A 189 -6.92 14.78 -6.33
C ILE A 189 -6.85 14.93 -4.80
N PHE A 190 -6.22 15.99 -4.30
CA PHE A 190 -6.12 16.27 -2.87
C PHE A 190 -7.49 16.47 -2.22
N GLU A 191 -8.37 17.27 -2.81
CA GLU A 191 -9.74 17.46 -2.34
C GLU A 191 -10.49 16.12 -2.26
N ASN A 192 -10.29 15.25 -3.24
CA ASN A 192 -10.87 13.91 -3.23
C ASN A 192 -10.31 13.05 -2.08
N CYS A 193 -9.01 13.14 -1.77
CA CYS A 193 -8.45 12.50 -0.57
C CYS A 193 -9.17 12.97 0.70
N LEU A 194 -9.35 14.28 0.90
CA LEU A 194 -10.03 14.82 2.09
C LEU A 194 -11.46 14.28 2.21
N ARG A 195 -12.22 14.26 1.09
CA ARG A 195 -13.58 13.71 1.04
C ARG A 195 -13.63 12.23 1.42
N ILE A 196 -12.66 11.43 0.93
CA ILE A 196 -12.59 10.00 1.25
C ILE A 196 -12.18 9.79 2.71
N ALA A 197 -11.24 10.59 3.25
CA ALA A 197 -10.83 10.49 4.64
C ALA A 197 -12.02 10.71 5.59
N ASP A 198 -12.81 11.77 5.37
CA ASP A 198 -14.02 12.03 6.16
C ASP A 198 -15.08 10.93 6.02
N TRP A 199 -15.23 10.37 4.82
CA TRP A 199 -16.13 9.24 4.58
C TRP A 199 -15.68 7.99 5.32
N ALA A 200 -14.38 7.65 5.26
CA ALA A 200 -13.81 6.47 5.90
C ALA A 200 -13.89 6.61 7.42
N LEU A 201 -13.61 7.80 7.95
CA LEU A 201 -13.76 8.11 9.37
C LEU A 201 -15.20 7.86 9.85
N ARG A 202 -16.21 8.40 9.16
CA ARG A 202 -17.63 8.19 9.52
C ARG A 202 -18.04 6.72 9.49
N ARG A 203 -17.46 5.93 8.58
CA ARG A 203 -17.72 4.49 8.47
C ARG A 203 -16.89 3.64 9.41
N LYS A 204 -15.94 4.25 10.10
CA LYS A 204 -14.92 3.57 10.91
C LYS A 204 -14.11 2.58 10.07
N ASP A 205 -13.82 2.89 8.80
CA ASP A 205 -13.02 2.04 7.92
C ASP A 205 -11.54 2.41 8.08
N LEU A 206 -10.81 1.62 8.88
CA LEU A 206 -9.43 1.93 9.23
C LEU A 206 -8.50 1.74 8.05
N THR A 207 -8.69 0.67 7.27
CA THR A 207 -7.83 0.33 6.14
C THR A 207 -7.86 1.43 5.08
N VAL A 208 -9.07 1.89 4.72
CA VAL A 208 -9.22 3.02 3.79
C VAL A 208 -8.66 4.30 4.39
N LEU A 209 -8.98 4.61 5.66
CA LEU A 209 -8.50 5.83 6.31
C LEU A 209 -6.96 5.91 6.33
N ALA A 210 -6.29 4.83 6.73
CA ALA A 210 -4.84 4.74 6.77
C ALA A 210 -4.22 4.94 5.38
N ARG A 211 -4.78 4.29 4.36
CA ARG A 211 -4.32 4.43 2.98
C ARG A 211 -4.49 5.86 2.46
N ILE A 212 -5.58 6.53 2.81
CA ILE A 212 -5.83 7.90 2.37
C ILE A 212 -4.95 8.90 3.11
N ILE A 213 -4.69 8.71 4.41
CA ILE A 213 -3.67 9.49 5.14
C ILE A 213 -2.31 9.37 4.45
N TYR A 214 -1.92 8.16 4.09
CA TYR A 214 -0.71 7.92 3.30
C TYR A 214 -0.71 8.73 1.99
N CYS A 215 -1.83 8.71 1.25
CA CYS A 215 -1.98 9.46 -0.01
C CYS A 215 -1.93 10.99 0.19
N ILE A 216 -2.55 11.50 1.26
CA ILE A 216 -2.49 12.92 1.64
C ILE A 216 -1.03 13.32 1.86
N CYS A 217 -0.27 12.53 2.64
CA CYS A 217 1.14 12.80 2.89
C CYS A 217 2.04 12.67 1.63
N LEU A 218 1.63 11.93 0.61
CA LEU A 218 2.32 11.91 -0.69
C LEU A 218 2.12 13.22 -1.47
N ILE A 219 0.90 13.76 -1.45
CA ILE A 219 0.54 14.94 -2.23
C ILE A 219 0.99 16.22 -1.53
N ASP A 220 0.70 16.32 -0.24
CA ASP A 220 1.05 17.44 0.64
C ASP A 220 1.63 16.92 1.97
N PRO A 221 2.97 16.79 2.07
CA PRO A 221 3.64 16.32 3.29
C PRO A 221 3.42 17.22 4.52
N ASP A 222 3.08 18.49 4.31
CA ASP A 222 2.91 19.48 5.37
C ASP A 222 1.48 19.52 5.93
N HIS A 223 0.52 18.86 5.26
CA HIS A 223 -0.86 18.79 5.71
C HIS A 223 -0.98 18.16 7.11
N ASP A 224 -1.86 18.72 7.95
CA ASP A 224 -2.11 18.17 9.27
C ASP A 224 -3.14 17.05 9.23
N VAL A 225 -2.66 15.81 9.27
CA VAL A 225 -3.49 14.60 9.36
C VAL A 225 -3.76 14.17 10.81
N GLY A 226 -3.31 14.93 11.80
CA GLY A 226 -3.45 14.62 13.23
C GLY A 226 -4.87 14.21 13.65
N PRO A 227 -5.93 14.92 13.21
CA PRO A 227 -7.31 14.55 13.52
C PRO A 227 -7.66 13.13 13.09
N TRP A 228 -7.39 12.73 11.85
CA TRP A 228 -7.67 11.37 11.36
C TRP A 228 -6.74 10.31 11.96
N LEU A 229 -5.49 10.68 12.27
CA LEU A 229 -4.52 9.74 12.80
C LEU A 229 -4.86 9.31 14.24
N SER A 230 -5.52 10.18 15.00
CA SER A 230 -5.93 9.89 16.39
C SER A 230 -6.81 8.64 16.50
N ASP A 231 -7.73 8.44 15.55
CA ASP A 231 -8.59 7.25 15.50
C ASP A 231 -7.81 5.97 15.17
N ILE A 232 -6.80 6.06 14.29
CA ILE A 232 -5.92 4.92 13.99
C ILE A 232 -5.11 4.55 15.23
N VAL A 233 -4.50 5.55 15.87
CA VAL A 233 -3.67 5.38 17.08
C VAL A 233 -4.47 4.70 18.20
N ALA A 234 -5.69 5.17 18.43
CA ALA A 234 -6.58 4.62 19.46
C ALA A 234 -7.08 3.19 19.15
N SER A 235 -6.91 2.71 17.92
CA SER A 235 -7.42 1.41 17.46
C SER A 235 -6.40 0.27 17.54
N GLN A 236 -5.12 0.54 17.85
CA GLN A 236 -4.12 -0.54 17.96
C GLN A 236 -4.49 -1.53 19.08
N ARG A 237 -4.50 -2.82 18.75
CA ARG A 237 -4.76 -3.92 19.68
C ARG A 237 -3.57 -4.19 20.61
N PRO A 238 -3.77 -4.87 21.76
CA PRO A 238 -2.68 -5.25 22.66
C PRO A 238 -1.60 -6.12 21.99
N ASP A 239 -1.96 -7.00 21.05
CA ASP A 239 -1.03 -7.82 20.28
C ASP A 239 -0.16 -7.01 19.29
N GLY A 240 -0.51 -5.75 19.02
CA GLY A 240 0.18 -4.85 18.10
C GLY A 240 -0.49 -4.69 16.73
N SER A 241 -1.52 -5.48 16.43
CA SER A 241 -2.28 -5.38 15.19
C SER A 241 -3.18 -4.14 15.13
N PHE A 242 -3.60 -3.76 13.92
CA PHE A 242 -4.69 -2.82 13.70
C PHE A 242 -5.88 -3.56 13.09
N PRO A 243 -7.11 -3.30 13.54
CA PRO A 243 -8.32 -3.90 12.98
C PRO A 243 -8.75 -3.23 11.68
N ASP A 244 -9.63 -3.87 10.91
CA ASP A 244 -10.23 -3.25 9.72
C ASP A 244 -11.17 -2.08 10.07
N ARG A 245 -11.69 -2.05 11.30
CA ARG A 245 -12.59 -1.01 11.76
C ARG A 245 -12.03 -0.23 12.94
N THR A 246 -12.10 1.10 12.90
CA THR A 246 -11.66 1.93 14.01
C THR A 246 -12.50 1.68 15.26
N GLY A 247 -11.85 1.71 16.41
CA GLY A 247 -12.47 1.51 17.71
C GLY A 247 -11.66 0.59 18.64
N PHE A 248 -11.96 0.73 19.92
CA PHE A 248 -11.32 -0.07 20.97
C PHE A 248 -11.67 -1.56 20.85
N GLY A 249 -10.72 -2.40 21.26
CA GLY A 249 -10.86 -3.84 21.29
C GLY A 249 -9.55 -4.48 21.71
N THR A 250 -9.66 -5.68 22.26
CA THR A 250 -8.55 -6.36 22.97
C THR A 250 -8.26 -7.75 22.43
N GLN A 251 -9.05 -8.23 21.46
CA GLN A 251 -8.87 -9.56 20.87
C GLN A 251 -7.68 -9.56 19.91
N ASP A 252 -6.86 -10.60 20.02
CA ASP A 252 -5.80 -10.91 19.08
C ASP A 252 -6.40 -11.19 17.69
N GLN A 253 -5.65 -10.87 16.64
CA GLN A 253 -6.12 -10.99 15.27
C GLN A 253 -5.25 -11.93 14.43
N ASP A 254 -5.89 -12.64 13.50
CA ASP A 254 -5.18 -13.47 12.53
C ASP A 254 -4.59 -12.62 11.39
N PHE A 255 -3.45 -13.07 10.84
CA PHE A 255 -2.76 -12.36 9.77
C PHE A 255 -3.59 -12.25 8.47
N ALA A 256 -4.34 -13.30 8.13
CA ALA A 256 -5.21 -13.32 6.96
C ALA A 256 -6.31 -12.25 7.05
N VAL A 257 -6.75 -11.90 8.26
CA VAL A 257 -7.81 -10.93 8.51
C VAL A 257 -7.22 -9.52 8.66
N ALA A 258 -6.35 -9.31 9.64
CA ALA A 258 -5.86 -7.98 10.03
C ALA A 258 -4.55 -7.56 9.36
N GLY A 259 -3.95 -8.42 8.53
CA GLY A 259 -2.68 -8.12 7.87
C GLY A 259 -2.75 -6.84 7.05
N ARG A 260 -3.79 -6.68 6.23
CA ARG A 260 -3.95 -5.52 5.34
C ARG A 260 -4.11 -4.20 6.08
N SER A 261 -4.97 -4.18 7.10
CA SER A 261 -5.21 -3.03 7.98
C SER A 261 -3.96 -2.66 8.76
N THR A 262 -3.28 -3.66 9.34
CA THR A 262 -2.04 -3.46 10.10
C THR A 262 -0.94 -2.86 9.23
N ILE A 263 -0.73 -3.39 8.03
CA ILE A 263 0.30 -2.88 7.10
C ILE A 263 -0.05 -1.47 6.63
N ALA A 264 -1.32 -1.19 6.31
CA ALA A 264 -1.76 0.16 5.91
C ALA A 264 -1.55 1.18 7.03
N ALA A 265 -1.91 0.84 8.27
CA ALA A 265 -1.71 1.69 9.45
C ALA A 265 -0.22 1.96 9.70
N VAL A 266 0.62 0.92 9.66
CA VAL A 266 2.07 1.07 9.80
C VAL A 266 2.63 1.99 8.72
N ALA A 267 2.24 1.81 7.46
CA ALA A 267 2.69 2.67 6.37
C ALA A 267 2.27 4.13 6.58
N ALA A 268 1.03 4.38 7.04
CA ALA A 268 0.55 5.72 7.36
C ALA A 268 1.34 6.36 8.50
N LEU A 269 1.57 5.64 9.60
CA LEU A 269 2.38 6.10 10.75
C LEU A 269 3.81 6.43 10.33
N HIS A 270 4.40 5.60 9.46
CA HIS A 270 5.72 5.87 8.88
C HIS A 270 5.71 7.14 8.03
N MET A 271 4.74 7.31 7.12
CA MET A 271 4.65 8.53 6.30
C MET A 271 4.52 9.81 7.13
N VAL A 272 3.70 9.77 8.18
CA VAL A 272 3.48 10.93 9.06
C VAL A 272 4.72 11.29 9.87
N ARG A 273 5.51 10.30 10.29
CA ARG A 273 6.74 10.54 11.05
C ARG A 273 7.90 10.95 10.13
N TYR A 274 8.08 10.23 9.03
CA TYR A 274 9.19 10.45 8.11
C TYR A 274 8.87 11.51 7.04
N ARG A 275 8.07 12.53 7.40
CA ARG A 275 7.61 13.72 6.63
C ARG A 275 8.69 14.50 5.84
N ARG A 276 9.94 14.03 5.80
CA ARG A 276 11.11 14.67 5.19
C ARG A 276 11.94 13.69 4.39
N TRP A 277 11.38 13.18 3.30
CA TRP A 277 12.15 12.45 2.30
C TRP A 277 12.78 13.42 1.29
N HIS A 278 13.90 14.03 1.68
CA HIS A 278 14.57 15.05 0.87
C HIS A 278 15.49 14.50 -0.24
N LYS A 279 15.60 13.19 -0.44
CA LYS A 279 16.48 12.61 -1.46
C LYS A 279 15.77 11.55 -2.28
N PRO A 280 15.98 11.49 -3.62
CA PRO A 280 15.48 10.40 -4.48
C PRO A 280 16.05 9.05 -4.05
N PRO A 281 15.46 7.92 -4.48
CA PRO A 281 16.01 6.61 -4.17
C PRO A 281 17.37 6.49 -4.88
N PRO A 282 18.34 5.72 -4.35
CA PRO A 282 19.39 5.20 -5.20
C PRO A 282 18.72 4.41 -6.34
N ASP A 283 19.16 4.62 -7.59
CA ASP A 283 18.59 3.97 -8.77
C ASP A 283 18.57 2.45 -8.57
N ARG A 284 17.40 1.90 -8.24
CA ARG A 284 17.15 0.45 -8.22
C ARG A 284 16.96 -0.11 -9.65
N MET A 285 17.07 0.74 -10.67
CA MET A 285 16.97 0.38 -12.10
C MET A 285 18.33 0.33 -12.82
N ALA A 286 19.46 0.36 -12.08
CA ALA A 286 20.79 0.23 -12.66
C ALA A 286 21.34 -1.22 -12.63
N ALA A 287 20.47 -2.22 -12.61
CA ALA A 287 20.82 -3.64 -12.76
C ALA A 287 20.02 -4.27 -13.90
#